data_AF-A0A8H6C6I2-F1
#
_entry.id   AF-A0A8H6C6I2-F1
#
_cell.length_a   1.000
_cell.length_b   1.000
_cell.length_c   1.000
_cell.angle_alpha   90.00
_cell.angle_beta   90.00
_cell.angle_gamma   90.00
#
_symmetry.space_group_name_H-M   'P 1'
#
loop_
_entity.id
_entity.type
_entity.pdbx_description
1 polymer ?
#
loop_
_entity_poly.entity_id
_entity_poly.type
_entity_poly.pdbx_seq_one_letter_code
_entity_poly.pdbx_strand_id
1 'polypeptide(L)'
;MAKEELHPYQQQALDLFCTAWTSKVLGNQRDFSSAAETLAQHTAEAKDPSSGVYIWSTILAIHEYASTCPEALDLTLHVYASACNQFPDTISNEYGHGPTAGLQQLKWWLVEEADGFQGVLMPPQCIGSLDTADRSNILFKSSDVDKDVDGILSEIEEWRKERTSWIAAAAMQSRCFSLDIMRVNDGRQIEALIDSGLNRGRGRWGKADFIGACIMIRGCGKSLFEHPGNGVAYDKLKSWKSALEAFLRHDEKSSSSVDFVVTYHASLALRNLRSGPEDECSSELFASNAWLL
;
A
#
# COMPACT_ATOMS: atom_id res chain seq x y z
N MET A 1 10.87 -24.60 3.30
CA MET A 1 10.34 -23.99 2.07
C MET A 1 11.48 -23.36 1.31
N ALA A 2 11.56 -23.58 0.00
CA ALA A 2 12.48 -22.84 -0.86
C ALA A 2 11.99 -21.38 -0.89
N LYS A 3 12.90 -20.42 -0.65
CA LYS A 3 12.61 -19.00 -0.86
C LYS A 3 12.31 -18.86 -2.35
N GLU A 4 11.10 -18.43 -2.71
CA GLU A 4 10.77 -18.18 -4.12
C GLU A 4 11.80 -17.19 -4.64
N GLU A 5 12.54 -17.59 -5.68
CA GLU A 5 13.57 -16.73 -6.25
C GLU A 5 12.89 -15.57 -6.96
N LEU A 6 13.17 -14.35 -6.52
CA LEU A 6 12.68 -13.14 -7.18
C LEU A 6 13.08 -13.15 -8.65
N HIS A 7 12.21 -12.61 -9.50
CA HIS A 7 12.56 -12.42 -10.90
C HIS A 7 13.84 -11.56 -11.00
N PRO A 8 14.79 -11.86 -11.92
CA PRO A 8 16.05 -11.11 -11.99
C PRO A 8 15.89 -9.60 -12.13
N TYR A 9 14.88 -9.13 -12.87
CA TYR A 9 14.59 -7.70 -13.00
C TYR A 9 14.05 -7.08 -11.71
N GLN A 10 13.29 -7.84 -10.92
CA GLN A 10 12.78 -7.39 -9.61
C GLN A 10 13.94 -7.23 -8.63
N GLN A 11 14.86 -8.20 -8.59
CA GLN A 11 16.07 -8.10 -7.76
C GLN A 11 16.93 -6.89 -8.16
N GLN A 12 17.14 -6.65 -9.46
CA GLN A 12 17.88 -5.49 -9.93
C GLN A 12 17.25 -4.16 -9.52
N ALA A 13 15.93 -4.02 -9.66
CA ALA A 13 15.21 -2.84 -9.22
C ALA A 13 15.28 -2.67 -7.69
N LEU A 14 15.16 -3.77 -6.94
CA LEU A 14 15.27 -3.76 -5.48
C LEU A 14 16.65 -3.30 -5.02
N ASP A 15 17.72 -3.79 -5.62
CA ASP A 15 19.10 -3.40 -5.30
C ASP A 15 19.32 -1.90 -5.59
N LEU A 16 18.74 -1.39 -6.67
CA LEU A 16 18.79 0.02 -7.03
C LEU A 16 18.06 0.89 -5.99
N PHE A 17 16.85 0.51 -5.57
CA PHE A 17 16.10 1.21 -4.53
C PHE A 17 16.81 1.17 -3.17
N CYS A 18 17.35 0.02 -2.78
CA CYS A 18 18.13 -0.13 -1.55
C CYS A 18 19.34 0.79 -1.52
N THR A 19 20.07 0.86 -2.64
CA THR A 19 21.25 1.71 -2.79
C THR A 19 20.87 3.18 -2.69
N ALA A 20 19.87 3.62 -3.45
CA ALA A 20 19.39 5.00 -3.45
C ALA A 20 18.89 5.45 -2.08
N TRP A 21 18.15 4.58 -1.38
CA TRP A 21 17.69 4.86 -0.01
C TRP A 21 18.84 4.99 0.98
N THR A 22 19.80 4.04 0.94
CA THR A 22 20.98 4.06 1.82
C THR A 22 21.78 5.34 1.62
N SER A 23 22.01 5.74 0.36
CA SER A 23 22.70 7.00 0.05
C SER A 23 21.94 8.23 0.57
N LYS A 24 20.61 8.25 0.45
CA LYS A 24 19.77 9.33 1.01
C LYS A 24 19.93 9.42 2.53
N VAL A 25 19.84 8.30 3.24
CA VAL A 25 19.99 8.24 4.70
C VAL A 25 21.37 8.70 5.15
N LEU A 26 22.41 8.40 4.38
CA LEU A 26 23.78 8.85 4.64
C LEU A 26 24.07 10.30 4.22
N GLY A 27 23.09 11.02 3.68
CA GLY A 27 23.22 12.43 3.28
C GLY A 27 23.90 12.67 1.92
N ASN A 28 24.07 11.63 1.10
CA ASN A 28 24.67 11.72 -0.22
C ASN A 28 23.60 12.13 -1.25
N GLN A 29 23.44 13.42 -1.51
CA GLN A 29 22.39 13.98 -2.39
C GLN A 29 22.51 13.63 -3.88
N ARG A 30 23.59 12.97 -4.35
CA ARG A 30 23.83 12.72 -5.78
C ARG A 30 23.02 11.58 -6.40
N ASP A 31 22.26 10.81 -5.62
CA ASP A 31 21.83 9.48 -6.07
C ASP A 31 20.41 9.38 -6.65
N PHE A 32 19.55 10.39 -6.48
CA PHE A 32 18.16 10.32 -6.95
C PHE A 32 18.06 10.27 -8.49
N SER A 33 18.66 11.26 -9.17
CA SER A 33 18.64 11.32 -10.64
C SER A 33 19.40 10.14 -11.24
N SER A 34 20.52 9.75 -10.63
CA SER A 34 21.30 8.59 -11.07
C SER A 34 20.49 7.29 -11.01
N ALA A 35 19.69 7.09 -9.96
CA ALA A 35 18.83 5.92 -9.85
C ALA A 35 17.73 5.91 -10.93
N ALA A 36 17.09 7.05 -11.18
CA ALA A 36 16.07 7.15 -12.22
C ALA A 36 16.63 6.90 -13.63
N GLU A 37 17.79 7.50 -13.94
CA GLU A 37 18.51 7.29 -15.21
C GLU A 37 18.90 5.81 -15.39
N THR A 38 19.46 5.19 -14.33
CA THR A 38 19.84 3.77 -14.35
C THR A 38 18.63 2.87 -14.59
N LEU A 39 17.50 3.16 -13.92
CA LEU A 39 16.27 2.40 -14.09
C LEU A 39 15.72 2.52 -15.53
N ALA A 40 15.73 3.74 -16.09
CA ALA A 40 15.32 3.98 -17.47
C ALA A 40 16.21 3.25 -18.48
N GLN A 41 17.53 3.28 -18.26
CA GLN A 41 18.50 2.58 -19.09
C GLN A 41 18.27 1.07 -19.05
N HIS A 42 18.16 0.46 -17.86
CA HIS A 42 17.92 -0.99 -17.75
C HIS A 42 16.60 -1.41 -18.42
N THR A 43 15.55 -0.59 -18.29
CA THR A 43 14.26 -0.87 -18.93
C THR A 43 14.39 -0.82 -20.47
N ALA A 44 15.14 0.15 -21.01
CA ALA A 44 15.41 0.25 -22.44
C ALA A 44 16.29 -0.90 -22.96
N GLU A 45 17.28 -1.34 -22.17
CA GLU A 45 18.19 -2.44 -22.50
C GLU A 45 17.50 -3.81 -22.51
N ALA A 46 16.46 -3.99 -21.69
CA ALA A 46 15.65 -5.21 -21.70
C ALA A 46 15.02 -5.48 -23.08
N LYS A 47 14.77 -4.42 -23.88
CA LYS A 47 14.12 -4.43 -25.21
C LYS A 47 12.72 -5.05 -25.22
N ASP A 48 11.94 -4.79 -26.26
CA ASP A 48 10.63 -5.41 -26.45
C ASP A 48 10.76 -6.92 -26.73
N PRO A 49 9.94 -7.80 -26.11
CA PRO A 49 8.83 -7.54 -25.18
C PRO A 49 9.20 -7.47 -23.70
N SER A 50 10.46 -7.74 -23.35
CA SER A 50 10.92 -7.82 -21.96
C SER A 50 10.86 -6.48 -21.21
N SER A 51 10.77 -5.35 -21.91
CA SER A 51 10.61 -4.03 -21.27
C SER A 51 9.33 -3.94 -20.43
N GLY A 52 8.20 -4.52 -20.89
CA GLY A 52 6.97 -4.61 -20.08
C GLY A 52 7.12 -5.50 -18.84
N VAL A 53 7.90 -6.57 -18.94
CA VAL A 53 8.23 -7.45 -17.80
C VAL A 53 9.13 -6.74 -16.80
N TYR A 54 10.06 -5.91 -17.27
CA TYR A 54 10.92 -5.09 -16.42
C TYR A 54 10.12 -4.04 -15.66
N ILE A 55 9.19 -3.34 -16.34
CA ILE A 55 8.29 -2.38 -15.70
C ILE A 55 7.46 -3.06 -14.61
N TRP A 56 6.84 -4.21 -14.91
CA TRP A 56 6.08 -4.99 -13.92
C TRP A 56 6.93 -5.41 -12.73
N SER A 57 8.11 -5.98 -13.00
CA SER A 57 9.07 -6.41 -11.98
C SER A 57 9.53 -5.25 -11.10
N THR A 58 9.63 -4.05 -11.66
CA THR A 58 9.98 -2.83 -10.91
C THR A 58 8.85 -2.40 -9.97
N ILE A 59 7.59 -2.48 -10.42
CA ILE A 59 6.42 -2.19 -9.57
C ILE A 59 6.37 -3.16 -8.38
N LEU A 60 6.57 -4.46 -8.62
CA LEU A 60 6.66 -5.46 -7.56
C LEU A 60 7.82 -5.17 -6.59
N ALA A 61 8.97 -4.72 -7.10
CA ALA A 61 10.11 -4.33 -6.26
C ALA A 61 9.80 -3.11 -5.37
N ILE A 62 9.05 -2.11 -5.87
CA ILE A 62 8.60 -0.96 -5.06
C ILE A 62 7.75 -1.45 -3.89
N HIS A 63 6.79 -2.30 -4.17
CA HIS A 63 5.84 -2.83 -3.19
C HIS A 63 6.50 -3.74 -2.15
N GLU A 64 7.37 -4.64 -2.59
CA GLU A 64 8.17 -5.50 -1.70
C GLU A 64 9.09 -4.66 -0.81
N TYR A 65 9.76 -3.67 -1.39
CA TYR A 65 10.63 -2.79 -0.61
C TYR A 65 9.84 -1.95 0.38
N ALA A 66 8.68 -1.41 -0.02
CA ALA A 66 7.80 -0.69 0.89
C ALA A 66 7.26 -1.58 2.03
N SER A 67 7.10 -2.89 1.79
CA SER A 67 6.68 -3.84 2.82
C SER A 67 7.75 -4.10 3.89
N THR A 68 9.02 -3.76 3.62
CA THR A 68 10.15 -3.98 4.55
C THR A 68 10.81 -2.68 5.03
N CYS A 69 10.77 -1.63 4.20
CA CYS A 69 11.32 -0.30 4.43
C CYS A 69 10.32 0.76 3.94
N PRO A 70 9.18 0.92 4.63
CA PRO A 70 8.05 1.70 4.13
C PRO A 70 8.36 3.21 4.04
N GLU A 71 9.28 3.71 4.85
CA GLU A 71 9.74 5.11 4.80
C GLU A 71 10.41 5.47 3.46
N ALA A 72 10.91 4.46 2.73
CA ALA A 72 11.54 4.64 1.43
C ALA A 72 10.55 4.78 0.27
N LEU A 73 9.25 4.54 0.49
CA LEU A 73 8.22 4.49 -0.54
C LEU A 73 8.16 5.79 -1.38
N ASP A 74 8.17 6.97 -0.77
CA ASP A 74 8.18 8.23 -1.53
C ASP A 74 9.40 8.34 -2.46
N LEU A 75 10.58 7.85 -2.02
CA LEU A 75 11.78 7.86 -2.85
C LEU A 75 11.62 6.91 -4.02
N THR A 76 11.17 5.67 -3.79
CA THR A 76 11.07 4.67 -4.86
C THR A 76 10.03 5.05 -5.90
N LEU A 77 8.89 5.60 -5.48
CA LEU A 77 7.87 6.15 -6.36
C LEU A 77 8.39 7.30 -7.21
N HIS A 78 9.13 8.25 -6.63
CA HIS A 78 9.74 9.33 -7.38
C HIS A 78 10.80 8.85 -8.37
N VAL A 79 11.66 7.89 -7.98
CA VAL A 79 12.65 7.28 -8.88
C VAL A 79 11.95 6.64 -10.07
N TYR A 80 10.89 5.87 -9.80
CA TYR A 80 10.11 5.21 -10.84
C TYR A 80 9.41 6.19 -11.78
N ALA A 81 8.71 7.20 -11.25
CA ALA A 81 8.04 8.20 -12.07
C ALA A 81 9.03 9.02 -12.92
N SER A 82 10.19 9.36 -12.35
CA SER A 82 11.27 10.04 -13.06
C SER A 82 11.88 9.17 -14.16
N ALA A 83 12.05 7.86 -13.91
CA ALA A 83 12.51 6.92 -14.92
C ALA A 83 11.49 6.77 -16.06
N CYS A 84 10.20 6.66 -15.73
CA CYS A 84 9.13 6.57 -16.73
C CYS A 84 9.15 7.76 -17.69
N ASN A 85 9.35 8.98 -17.18
CA ASN A 85 9.45 10.18 -18.01
C ASN A 85 10.65 10.19 -18.98
N GLN A 86 11.63 9.29 -18.77
CA GLN A 86 12.80 9.11 -19.64
C GLN A 86 12.66 7.94 -20.61
N PHE A 87 11.57 7.16 -20.52
CA PHE A 87 11.37 6.02 -21.41
C PHE A 87 11.21 6.50 -22.86
N PRO A 88 12.02 5.99 -23.81
CA PRO A 88 11.81 6.27 -25.23
C PRO A 88 10.51 5.62 -25.72
N ASP A 89 9.93 6.15 -26.80
CA ASP A 89 8.70 5.60 -27.42
C ASP A 89 8.82 4.15 -27.88
N THR A 90 10.05 3.62 -27.99
CA THR A 90 10.32 2.22 -28.28
C THR A 90 10.03 1.27 -27.12
N ILE A 91 9.90 1.78 -25.89
CA ILE A 91 9.41 1.00 -24.74
C ILE A 91 7.89 0.94 -24.85
N SER A 92 7.34 -0.28 -24.90
CA SER A 92 5.92 -0.53 -25.04
C SER A 92 5.45 -1.70 -24.19
N ASN A 93 4.20 -1.63 -23.77
CA ASN A 93 3.46 -2.73 -23.15
C ASN A 93 1.99 -2.65 -23.59
N GLU A 94 1.13 -3.49 -23.01
CA GLU A 94 -0.32 -3.49 -23.30
C GLU A 94 -1.04 -2.18 -22.90
N TYR A 95 -0.39 -1.32 -22.12
CA TYR A 95 -0.95 -0.10 -21.56
C TYR A 95 -0.49 1.19 -22.26
N GLY A 96 0.50 1.12 -23.16
CA GLY A 96 0.96 2.27 -23.93
C GLY A 96 2.41 2.20 -24.37
N HIS A 97 2.96 3.38 -24.68
CA HIS A 97 4.35 3.57 -25.13
C HIS A 97 5.04 4.67 -24.30
N GLY A 98 6.37 4.62 -24.24
CA GLY A 98 7.20 5.61 -23.56
C GLY A 98 6.76 5.81 -22.10
N PRO A 99 6.63 7.06 -21.60
CA PRO A 99 6.19 7.32 -20.23
C PRO A 99 4.82 6.76 -19.88
N THR A 100 3.92 6.66 -20.87
CA THR A 100 2.57 6.13 -20.65
C THR A 100 2.60 4.65 -20.30
N ALA A 101 3.51 3.87 -20.90
CA ALA A 101 3.65 2.45 -20.63
C ALA A 101 3.89 2.18 -19.14
N GLY A 102 4.84 2.90 -18.52
CA GLY A 102 5.17 2.76 -17.11
C GLY A 102 4.04 3.23 -16.19
N LEU A 103 3.65 4.50 -16.31
CA LEU A 103 2.66 5.10 -15.39
C LEU A 103 1.29 4.42 -15.46
N GLN A 104 0.85 3.99 -16.65
CA GLN A 104 -0.42 3.30 -16.79
C GLN A 104 -0.36 1.86 -16.27
N GLN A 105 0.78 1.17 -16.40
CA GLN A 105 0.96 -0.16 -15.80
C GLN A 105 0.96 -0.11 -14.27
N LEU A 106 1.62 0.88 -13.67
CA LEU A 106 1.56 1.15 -12.23
C LEU A 106 0.11 1.40 -11.78
N LYS A 107 -0.63 2.23 -12.51
CA LYS A 107 -2.04 2.48 -12.22
C LYS A 107 -2.86 1.18 -12.25
N TRP A 108 -2.70 0.35 -13.27
CA TRP A 108 -3.43 -0.92 -13.37
C TRP A 108 -3.09 -1.86 -12.23
N TRP A 109 -1.81 -2.00 -11.88
CA TRP A 109 -1.39 -2.80 -10.72
C TRP A 109 -2.07 -2.31 -9.42
N LEU A 110 -2.12 -1.00 -9.18
CA LEU A 110 -2.81 -0.44 -8.01
C LEU A 110 -4.33 -0.71 -8.02
N VAL A 111 -4.96 -0.76 -9.21
CA VAL A 111 -6.38 -1.16 -9.31
C VAL A 111 -6.56 -2.64 -8.97
N GLU A 112 -5.68 -3.52 -9.45
CA GLU A 112 -5.75 -4.95 -9.16
C GLU A 112 -5.50 -5.24 -7.68
N GLU A 113 -4.50 -4.59 -7.07
CA GLU A 113 -4.25 -4.73 -5.62
C GLU A 113 -5.40 -4.18 -4.76
N ALA A 114 -6.08 -3.14 -5.24
CA ALA A 114 -7.27 -2.60 -4.57
C ALA A 114 -8.44 -3.60 -4.54
N ASP A 115 -8.52 -4.56 -5.47
CA ASP A 115 -9.51 -5.64 -5.38
C ASP A 115 -9.19 -6.61 -4.23
N GLY A 116 -7.91 -6.76 -3.88
CA GLY A 116 -7.44 -7.47 -2.68
C GLY A 116 -7.88 -6.81 -1.36
N PHE A 117 -8.15 -5.50 -1.39
CA PHE A 117 -8.64 -4.69 -0.26
C PHE A 117 -10.12 -4.97 0.12
N GLN A 118 -10.75 -6.01 -0.44
CA GLN A 118 -12.16 -6.36 -0.20
C GLN A 118 -12.37 -7.71 0.50
N GLY A 119 -11.35 -8.16 1.23
CA GLY A 119 -11.42 -9.29 2.13
C GLY A 119 -10.50 -10.43 1.72
N VAL A 120 -9.78 -10.93 2.72
CA VAL A 120 -8.79 -12.00 2.61
C VAL A 120 -9.36 -13.25 1.94
N LEU A 121 -8.70 -13.72 0.90
CA LEU A 121 -8.89 -15.08 0.38
C LEU A 121 -7.93 -15.98 1.14
N MET A 122 -8.46 -16.83 2.05
CA MET A 122 -7.61 -17.87 2.64
C MET A 122 -7.01 -18.74 1.53
N PRO A 123 -5.70 -19.03 1.55
CA PRO A 123 -5.17 -20.07 0.70
C PRO A 123 -5.90 -21.39 1.02
N PRO A 124 -6.16 -22.25 0.03
CA PRO A 124 -6.96 -23.46 0.20
C PRO A 124 -6.43 -24.47 1.23
N GLN A 125 -5.22 -24.28 1.74
CA GLN A 125 -4.47 -25.23 2.58
C GLN A 125 -4.20 -24.70 4.01
N CYS A 126 -4.83 -23.60 4.41
CA CYS A 126 -4.65 -22.99 5.73
C CYS A 126 -5.05 -23.94 6.87
N ILE A 127 -4.20 -24.09 7.89
CA ILE A 127 -4.49 -24.94 9.07
C ILE A 127 -5.55 -24.26 9.94
N GLY A 128 -5.52 -22.94 10.03
CA GLY A 128 -6.48 -22.16 10.80
C GLY A 128 -7.81 -21.88 10.08
N SER A 129 -8.68 -21.15 10.76
CA SER A 129 -9.96 -20.67 10.22
C SER A 129 -10.07 -19.15 10.40
N LEU A 130 -10.66 -18.43 9.44
CA LEU A 130 -10.88 -17.00 9.62
C LEU A 130 -11.80 -16.73 10.80
N ASP A 131 -11.47 -15.71 11.58
CA ASP A 131 -12.42 -15.15 12.53
C ASP A 131 -13.61 -14.52 11.77
N THR A 132 -14.82 -14.98 12.10
CA THR A 132 -16.05 -14.47 11.50
C THR A 132 -16.34 -13.02 11.87
N ALA A 133 -15.80 -12.53 13.00
CA ALA A 133 -15.92 -11.15 13.44
C ALA A 133 -14.86 -10.23 12.79
N ASP A 134 -13.69 -10.76 12.49
CA ASP A 134 -12.60 -10.06 11.82
C ASP A 134 -11.82 -10.99 10.90
N ARG A 135 -12.15 -10.95 9.61
CA ARG A 135 -11.58 -11.84 8.60
C ARG A 135 -10.08 -11.64 8.36
N SER A 136 -9.48 -10.62 8.98
CA SER A 136 -8.02 -10.44 8.97
C SER A 136 -7.28 -11.22 10.06
N ASN A 137 -8.01 -11.92 10.94
CA ASN A 137 -7.44 -12.83 11.94
C ASN A 137 -7.60 -14.29 11.53
N ILE A 138 -6.60 -15.10 11.87
CA ILE A 138 -6.69 -16.57 11.85
C ILE A 138 -6.87 -17.08 13.27
N LEU A 139 -7.81 -18.00 13.43
CA LEU A 139 -8.04 -18.76 14.66
C LEU A 139 -7.54 -20.19 14.47
N PHE A 140 -6.74 -20.64 15.43
CA PHE A 140 -6.23 -22.01 15.51
C PHE A 140 -6.91 -22.75 16.66
N LYS A 141 -7.23 -24.04 16.48
CA LYS A 141 -7.72 -24.84 17.60
C LYS A 141 -6.54 -25.25 18.47
N SER A 142 -6.79 -25.48 19.76
CA SER A 142 -5.76 -25.99 20.67
C SER A 142 -5.11 -27.28 20.14
N SER A 143 -5.91 -28.18 19.55
CA SER A 143 -5.41 -29.42 18.94
C SER A 143 -4.44 -29.20 17.76
N ASP A 144 -4.60 -28.10 17.02
CA ASP A 144 -3.75 -27.78 15.89
C ASP A 144 -2.39 -27.28 16.41
N VAL A 145 -2.43 -26.44 17.45
CA VAL A 145 -1.24 -25.94 18.17
C VAL A 145 -0.43 -27.07 18.79
N ASP A 146 -1.11 -28.00 19.46
CA ASP A 146 -0.45 -29.14 20.11
C ASP A 146 0.20 -30.10 19.10
N LYS A 147 -0.33 -30.16 17.87
CA LYS A 147 0.14 -31.06 16.82
C LYS A 147 1.30 -30.50 16.03
N ASP A 148 1.27 -29.22 15.68
CA ASP A 148 2.24 -28.58 14.78
C ASP A 148 2.37 -27.08 15.03
N VAL A 149 3.01 -26.72 16.16
CA VAL A 149 3.25 -25.32 16.52
C VAL A 149 4.13 -24.60 15.50
N ASP A 150 5.15 -25.27 14.94
CA ASP A 150 6.07 -24.66 13.98
C ASP A 150 5.36 -24.34 12.66
N GLY A 151 4.48 -25.23 12.18
CA GLY A 151 3.61 -24.97 11.04
C GLY A 151 2.72 -23.74 11.26
N ILE A 152 2.12 -23.61 12.45
CA ILE A 152 1.28 -22.45 12.81
C ILE A 152 2.10 -21.16 12.87
N LEU A 153 3.31 -21.19 13.43
CA LEU A 153 4.19 -20.02 13.44
C LEU A 153 4.57 -19.57 12.03
N SER A 154 4.82 -20.52 11.12
CA SER A 154 5.05 -20.22 9.70
C SER A 154 3.83 -19.59 9.04
N GLU A 155 2.63 -20.12 9.31
CA GLU A 155 1.36 -19.60 8.76
C GLU A 155 1.06 -18.18 9.27
N ILE A 156 1.28 -17.92 10.56
CA ILE A 156 1.16 -16.57 11.14
C ILE A 156 2.12 -15.58 10.45
N GLU A 157 3.35 -16.02 10.18
CA GLU A 157 4.36 -15.20 9.51
C GLU A 157 3.96 -14.85 8.06
N GLU A 158 3.41 -15.80 7.31
CA GLU A 158 2.88 -15.58 5.97
C GLU A 158 1.71 -14.58 6.00
N TRP A 159 0.78 -14.76 6.95
CA TRP A 159 -0.35 -13.84 7.11
C TRP A 159 0.06 -12.43 7.49
N ARG A 160 1.09 -12.31 8.33
CA ARG A 160 1.68 -11.02 8.66
C ARG A 160 2.23 -10.33 7.41
N LYS A 161 2.96 -11.06 6.57
CA LYS A 161 3.53 -10.52 5.31
C LYS A 161 2.44 -10.07 4.35
N GLU A 162 1.39 -10.87 4.18
CA GLU A 162 0.26 -10.54 3.31
C GLU A 162 -0.48 -9.27 3.79
N ARG A 163 -0.76 -9.16 5.09
CA ARG A 163 -1.36 -7.95 5.67
C ARG A 163 -0.47 -6.72 5.48
N THR A 164 0.83 -6.89 5.65
CA THR A 164 1.82 -5.81 5.44
C THR A 164 1.81 -5.34 3.99
N SER A 165 1.77 -6.29 3.06
CA SER A 165 1.70 -6.06 1.63
C SER A 165 0.47 -5.22 1.26
N TRP A 166 -0.72 -5.51 1.78
CA TRP A 166 -1.90 -4.66 1.52
C TRP A 166 -1.79 -3.26 2.10
N ILE A 167 -1.24 -3.13 3.30
CA ILE A 167 -0.98 -1.83 3.92
C ILE A 167 -0.01 -1.01 3.06
N ALA A 168 1.05 -1.64 2.55
CA ALA A 168 2.01 -1.02 1.64
C ALA A 168 1.35 -0.61 0.32
N ALA A 169 0.46 -1.43 -0.25
CA ALA A 169 -0.30 -1.08 -1.45
C ALA A 169 -1.23 0.13 -1.22
N ALA A 170 -1.96 0.18 -0.10
CA ALA A 170 -2.79 1.32 0.27
C ALA A 170 -1.98 2.60 0.44
N ALA A 171 -0.79 2.51 1.07
CA ALA A 171 0.13 3.62 1.18
C ALA A 171 0.61 4.06 -0.20
N MET A 172 1.08 3.13 -1.03
CA MET A 172 1.54 3.37 -2.38
C MET A 172 0.48 4.08 -3.23
N GLN A 173 -0.78 3.64 -3.17
CA GLN A 173 -1.90 4.28 -3.85
C GLN A 173 -2.11 5.72 -3.39
N SER A 174 -2.11 5.96 -2.07
CA SER A 174 -2.26 7.31 -1.50
C SER A 174 -1.11 8.23 -1.91
N ARG A 175 0.13 7.74 -1.86
CA ARG A 175 1.33 8.51 -2.21
C ARG A 175 1.40 8.79 -3.71
N CYS A 176 1.03 7.84 -4.56
CA CYS A 176 0.91 8.09 -6.00
C CYS A 176 -0.06 9.23 -6.32
N PHE A 177 -1.18 9.32 -5.59
CA PHE A 177 -2.15 10.40 -5.77
C PHE A 177 -1.63 11.74 -5.24
N SER A 178 -1.07 11.79 -4.03
CA SER A 178 -0.58 13.04 -3.44
C SER A 178 0.69 13.60 -4.07
N LEU A 179 1.51 12.73 -4.67
CA LEU A 179 2.72 13.11 -5.41
C LEU A 179 2.44 13.45 -6.88
N ASP A 180 1.18 13.50 -7.31
CA ASP A 180 0.75 13.75 -8.71
C ASP A 180 1.40 12.77 -9.73
N ILE A 181 1.68 11.54 -9.28
CA ILE A 181 2.15 10.45 -10.15
C ILE A 181 0.95 9.84 -10.90
N MET A 182 -0.22 9.82 -10.24
CA MET A 182 -1.50 9.38 -10.80
C MET A 182 -2.45 10.56 -10.99
N ARG A 183 -3.34 10.47 -12.00
CA ARG A 183 -4.17 11.62 -12.43
C ARG A 183 -5.44 11.75 -11.60
N VAL A 184 -6.01 12.96 -11.65
CA VAL A 184 -7.28 13.41 -11.08
C VAL A 184 -8.34 12.28 -10.98
N ASN A 185 -8.79 11.61 -12.03
CA ASN A 185 -9.90 10.64 -11.93
C ASN A 185 -9.72 9.46 -10.94
N ASP A 186 -8.49 9.23 -10.45
CA ASP A 186 -8.16 8.17 -9.50
C ASP A 186 -8.62 8.48 -8.06
N GLY A 187 -8.95 9.74 -7.75
CA GLY A 187 -9.42 10.15 -6.42
C GLY A 187 -10.74 9.48 -6.00
N ARG A 188 -11.64 9.19 -6.97
CA ARG A 188 -12.91 8.49 -6.68
C ARG A 188 -12.71 7.04 -6.26
N GLN A 189 -11.68 6.39 -6.81
CA GLN A 189 -11.36 5.01 -6.43
C GLN A 189 -10.83 4.99 -4.99
N ILE A 190 -9.92 5.90 -4.66
CA ILE A 190 -9.40 6.06 -3.30
C ILE A 190 -10.55 6.36 -2.32
N GLU A 191 -11.45 7.29 -2.67
CA GLU A 191 -12.65 7.58 -1.87
C GLU A 191 -13.49 6.33 -1.61
N ALA A 192 -13.74 5.50 -2.64
CA ALA A 192 -14.50 4.27 -2.50
C ALA A 192 -13.82 3.22 -1.60
N LEU A 193 -12.49 3.12 -1.66
CA LEU A 193 -11.71 2.24 -0.79
C LEU A 193 -11.73 2.72 0.67
N ILE A 194 -11.59 4.02 0.89
CA ILE A 194 -11.73 4.63 2.22
C ILE A 194 -13.12 4.35 2.79
N ASP A 195 -14.19 4.62 2.02
CA ASP A 195 -15.57 4.36 2.45
C ASP A 195 -15.79 2.88 2.79
N SER A 196 -15.20 1.97 2.00
CA SER A 196 -15.25 0.54 2.26
C SER A 196 -14.58 0.18 3.59
N GLY A 197 -13.35 0.65 3.82
CA GLY A 197 -12.58 0.33 5.03
C GLY A 197 -13.16 0.95 6.31
N LEU A 198 -13.85 2.08 6.21
CA LEU A 198 -14.53 2.72 7.34
C LEU A 198 -15.90 2.09 7.68
N ASN A 199 -16.47 1.25 6.80
CA ASN A 199 -17.80 0.68 7.00
C ASN A 199 -17.77 -0.65 7.77
N ARG A 200 -17.82 -0.58 9.10
CA ARG A 200 -17.89 -1.75 10.01
C ARG A 200 -19.10 -2.67 9.78
N GLY A 201 -20.16 -2.19 9.13
CA GLY A 201 -21.38 -2.96 8.85
C GLY A 201 -21.28 -3.90 7.65
N ARG A 202 -20.17 -3.85 6.89
CA ARG A 202 -19.96 -4.72 5.71
C ARG A 202 -19.56 -6.12 6.19
N GLY A 203 -20.24 -7.17 5.73
CA GLY A 203 -19.99 -8.56 6.15
C GLY A 203 -18.61 -9.15 5.81
N ARG A 204 -17.70 -8.35 5.23
CA ARG A 204 -16.32 -8.71 4.90
C ARG A 204 -15.29 -7.71 5.46
N TRP A 205 -15.68 -6.84 6.39
CA TRP A 205 -14.77 -5.87 6.99
C TRP A 205 -13.62 -6.56 7.74
N GLY A 206 -12.38 -6.13 7.52
CA GLY A 206 -11.20 -6.54 8.27
C GLY A 206 -10.41 -5.35 8.83
N LYS A 207 -9.62 -5.60 9.89
CA LYS A 207 -8.75 -4.55 10.47
C LYS A 207 -7.72 -4.02 9.46
N ALA A 208 -7.20 -4.88 8.58
CA ALA A 208 -6.27 -4.46 7.53
C ALA A 208 -6.89 -3.40 6.60
N ASP A 209 -8.14 -3.61 6.16
CA ASP A 209 -8.87 -2.65 5.33
C ASP A 209 -9.08 -1.32 6.07
N PHE A 210 -9.40 -1.38 7.35
CA PHE A 210 -9.55 -0.18 8.17
C PHE A 210 -8.24 0.59 8.32
N ILE A 211 -7.13 -0.11 8.58
CA ILE A 211 -5.80 0.50 8.70
C ILE A 211 -5.37 1.12 7.36
N GLY A 212 -5.56 0.41 6.25
CA GLY A 212 -5.30 0.93 4.93
C GLY A 212 -6.13 2.16 4.59
N ALA A 213 -7.41 2.21 4.99
CA ALA A 213 -8.26 3.39 4.83
C ALA A 213 -7.74 4.57 5.66
N CYS A 214 -7.29 4.33 6.91
CA CYS A 214 -6.66 5.36 7.72
C CYS A 214 -5.36 5.89 7.10
N ILE A 215 -4.56 5.00 6.50
CA ILE A 215 -3.33 5.37 5.78
C ILE A 215 -3.66 6.19 4.54
N MET A 216 -4.66 5.79 3.74
CA MET A 216 -5.08 6.57 2.58
C MET A 216 -5.56 7.96 2.97
N ILE A 217 -6.38 8.08 4.03
CA ILE A 217 -6.81 9.38 4.57
C ILE A 217 -5.62 10.27 4.94
N ARG A 218 -4.60 9.71 5.62
CA ARG A 218 -3.42 10.48 6.05
C ARG A 218 -2.47 10.78 4.89
N GLY A 219 -2.32 9.87 3.93
CA GLY A 219 -1.32 9.95 2.87
C GLY A 219 -1.74 10.83 1.70
N CYS A 220 -3.05 11.04 1.52
CA CYS A 220 -3.59 11.85 0.43
C CYS A 220 -4.84 12.68 0.78
N GLY A 221 -5.09 12.91 2.07
CA GLY A 221 -6.25 13.62 2.55
C GLY A 221 -6.38 15.03 1.96
N LYS A 222 -5.30 15.81 1.96
CA LYS A 222 -5.30 17.17 1.38
C LYS A 222 -5.56 17.12 -0.12
N SER A 223 -4.82 16.29 -0.84
CA SER A 223 -4.98 16.15 -2.28
C SER A 223 -6.41 15.78 -2.68
N LEU A 224 -7.09 14.92 -1.90
CA LEU A 224 -8.49 14.54 -2.15
C LEU A 224 -9.48 15.72 -2.04
N PHE A 225 -9.22 16.68 -1.15
CA PHE A 225 -10.09 17.86 -0.97
C PHE A 225 -9.71 19.04 -1.88
N GLU A 226 -8.43 19.17 -2.26
CA GLU A 226 -7.94 20.31 -3.03
C GLU A 226 -7.93 20.08 -4.56
N HIS A 227 -7.89 18.84 -5.04
CA HIS A 227 -7.78 18.57 -6.48
C HIS A 227 -9.04 18.95 -7.28
N PRO A 228 -8.91 19.83 -8.31
CA PRO A 228 -10.02 20.23 -9.18
C PRO A 228 -10.57 19.01 -9.94
N GLY A 229 -11.89 18.77 -9.86
CA GLY A 229 -12.57 17.68 -10.58
C GLY A 229 -12.85 16.41 -9.76
N ASN A 230 -12.22 16.27 -8.59
CA ASN A 230 -12.54 15.20 -7.62
C ASN A 230 -13.03 15.69 -6.29
N GLY A 231 -12.94 17.01 -6.01
CA GLY A 231 -13.10 17.59 -4.68
C GLY A 231 -14.10 16.82 -3.85
N VAL A 232 -13.57 15.97 -2.97
CA VAL A 232 -14.38 15.13 -2.09
C VAL A 232 -15.28 16.09 -1.33
N ALA A 233 -16.60 15.92 -1.47
CA ALA A 233 -17.56 16.88 -0.96
C ALA A 233 -17.32 17.12 0.54
N TYR A 234 -17.52 18.34 1.03
CA TYR A 234 -17.36 18.64 2.46
C TYR A 234 -18.15 17.67 3.37
N ASP A 235 -19.27 17.14 2.87
CA ASP A 235 -20.07 16.11 3.54
C ASP A 235 -19.31 14.79 3.78
N LYS A 236 -18.36 14.42 2.90
CA LYS A 236 -17.51 13.23 3.06
C LYS A 236 -16.50 13.41 4.18
N LEU A 237 -15.89 14.60 4.30
CA LEU A 237 -15.04 14.92 5.45
C LEU A 237 -15.79 14.70 6.77
N LYS A 238 -17.05 15.16 6.84
CA LYS A 238 -17.91 14.96 8.01
C LYS A 238 -18.22 13.48 8.23
N SER A 239 -18.56 12.74 7.17
CA SER A 239 -18.83 11.30 7.21
C SER A 239 -17.62 10.51 7.74
N TRP A 240 -16.42 10.75 7.20
CA TRP A 240 -15.20 10.07 7.64
C TRP A 240 -14.85 10.39 9.08
N LYS A 241 -14.96 11.66 9.51
CA LYS A 241 -14.78 12.04 10.92
C LYS A 241 -15.74 11.29 11.84
N SER A 242 -17.03 11.24 11.49
CA SER A 242 -18.03 10.50 12.28
C SER A 242 -17.76 9.00 12.31
N ALA A 243 -17.34 8.40 11.19
CA ALA A 243 -16.99 6.98 11.15
C ALA A 243 -15.77 6.67 12.02
N LEU A 244 -14.69 7.46 11.92
CA LEU A 244 -13.50 7.32 12.76
C LEU A 244 -13.81 7.51 14.25
N GLU A 245 -14.65 8.50 14.59
CA GLU A 245 -15.12 8.70 15.97
C GLU A 245 -15.88 7.49 16.53
N ALA A 246 -16.63 6.77 15.70
CA ALA A 246 -17.33 5.57 16.12
C ALA A 246 -16.37 4.45 16.55
N PHE A 247 -15.17 4.37 15.95
CA PHE A 247 -14.12 3.43 16.37
C PHE A 247 -13.41 3.84 17.67
N LEU A 248 -13.60 5.08 18.14
CA LEU A 248 -13.07 5.54 19.43
C LEU A 248 -14.05 5.35 20.59
N ARG A 249 -15.31 5.02 20.30
CA ARG A 249 -16.36 4.85 21.33
C ARG A 249 -16.39 3.40 21.80
N HIS A 250 -16.28 3.22 23.12
CA HIS A 250 -16.64 1.96 23.76
C HIS A 250 -18.12 1.99 24.12
N ASP A 251 -18.98 1.55 23.19
CA ASP A 251 -20.39 1.36 23.54
C ASP A 251 -20.55 -0.01 24.22
N GLU A 252 -21.06 -0.02 25.46
CA GLU A 252 -21.30 -1.22 26.29
C GLU A 252 -22.18 -2.28 25.60
N LYS A 253 -22.91 -1.91 24.53
CA LYS A 253 -23.78 -2.81 23.75
C LYS A 253 -23.11 -3.42 22.53
N SER A 254 -21.91 -2.98 22.14
CA SER A 254 -21.14 -3.64 21.09
C SER A 254 -20.35 -4.79 21.71
N SER A 255 -20.74 -6.03 21.43
CA SER A 255 -20.11 -7.24 21.97
C SER A 255 -18.69 -7.50 21.45
N SER A 256 -18.10 -6.56 20.69
CA SER A 256 -16.72 -6.62 20.22
C SER A 256 -15.99 -5.35 20.66
N SER A 257 -15.12 -5.51 21.66
CA SER A 257 -14.14 -4.49 22.03
C SER A 257 -13.37 -4.07 20.78
N VAL A 258 -13.39 -2.78 20.44
CA VAL A 258 -12.53 -2.25 19.38
C VAL A 258 -11.09 -2.39 19.85
N ASP A 259 -10.28 -3.06 19.04
CA ASP A 259 -8.86 -3.31 19.31
C ASP A 259 -8.11 -1.97 19.50
N PHE A 260 -7.07 -1.98 20.34
CA PHE A 260 -6.18 -0.82 20.53
C PHE A 260 -5.61 -0.33 19.20
N VAL A 261 -5.21 -1.24 18.32
CA VAL A 261 -4.62 -0.90 17.00
C VAL A 261 -5.61 -0.10 16.14
N VAL A 262 -6.87 -0.55 16.10
CA VAL A 262 -7.95 0.16 15.39
C VAL A 262 -8.18 1.54 16.00
N THR A 263 -8.24 1.62 17.33
CA THR A 263 -8.41 2.88 18.06
C THR A 263 -7.24 3.85 17.81
N TYR A 264 -6.01 3.33 17.76
CA TYR A 264 -4.81 4.10 17.51
C TYR A 264 -4.80 4.71 16.10
N HIS A 265 -5.01 3.89 15.06
CA HIS A 265 -5.07 4.37 13.68
C HIS A 265 -6.26 5.32 13.44
N ALA A 266 -7.41 5.05 14.06
CA ALA A 266 -8.55 5.96 14.05
C ALA A 266 -8.17 7.33 14.62
N SER A 267 -7.42 7.35 15.73
CA SER A 267 -7.00 8.58 16.38
C SER A 267 -6.04 9.40 15.52
N LEU A 268 -5.10 8.77 14.82
CA LEU A 268 -4.15 9.44 13.92
C LEU A 268 -4.88 10.07 12.74
N ALA A 269 -5.69 9.29 12.02
CA ALA A 269 -6.48 9.78 10.90
C ALA A 269 -7.45 10.90 11.32
N LEU A 270 -8.13 10.74 12.45
CA LEU A 270 -9.05 11.77 12.95
C LEU A 270 -8.32 13.06 13.33
N ARG A 271 -7.11 12.96 13.88
CA ARG A 271 -6.31 14.14 14.23
C ARG A 271 -5.91 14.91 12.98
N ASN A 272 -5.41 14.23 11.94
CA ASN A 272 -5.11 14.81 10.62
C ASN A 272 -6.35 15.51 10.03
N LEU A 273 -7.50 14.83 9.96
CA LEU A 273 -8.72 15.44 9.42
C LEU A 273 -9.22 16.64 10.24
N ARG A 274 -8.97 16.69 11.55
CA ARG A 274 -9.41 17.78 12.45
C ARG A 274 -8.49 18.99 12.41
N SER A 275 -7.19 18.82 12.19
CA SER A 275 -6.22 19.93 12.06
C SER A 275 -6.29 20.65 10.71
N GLY A 276 -7.07 20.12 9.77
CA GLY A 276 -6.94 20.42 8.35
C GLY A 276 -6.23 19.23 7.70
N PRO A 277 -6.85 18.55 6.73
CA PRO A 277 -6.23 17.40 6.07
C PRO A 277 -4.88 17.79 5.47
N GLU A 278 -3.86 16.98 5.75
CA GLU A 278 -2.51 17.11 5.19
C GLU A 278 -2.10 15.79 4.54
N ASP A 279 -1.22 15.85 3.53
CA ASP A 279 -0.69 14.67 2.85
C ASP A 279 0.63 14.24 3.51
N GLU A 280 0.51 13.42 4.55
CA GLU A 280 1.66 12.91 5.30
C GLU A 280 2.60 12.10 4.39
N CYS A 281 3.90 12.40 4.46
CA CYS A 281 4.92 11.68 3.69
C CYS A 281 5.10 10.25 4.19
N SER A 282 5.79 9.41 3.41
CA SER A 282 6.03 8.01 3.81
C SER A 282 6.66 7.92 5.21
N SER A 283 7.68 8.73 5.52
CA SER A 283 8.26 8.74 6.86
C SER A 283 7.25 9.09 7.96
N GLU A 284 6.28 9.99 7.72
CA GLU A 284 5.25 10.35 8.71
C GLU A 284 4.15 9.28 8.84
N LEU A 285 3.76 8.68 7.73
CA LEU A 285 2.79 7.56 7.71
C LEU A 285 3.28 6.40 8.57
N PHE A 286 4.59 6.14 8.53
CA PHE A 286 5.24 4.99 9.15
C PHE A 286 6.13 5.34 10.37
N ALA A 287 6.23 6.61 10.77
CA ALA A 287 7.04 7.09 11.91
C ALA A 287 6.66 6.44 13.25
N SER A 288 5.44 5.93 13.37
CA SER A 288 5.04 5.11 14.50
C SER A 288 5.52 3.68 14.27
N ASN A 289 6.38 3.17 15.15
CA ASN A 289 6.89 1.79 15.23
C ASN A 289 5.80 0.69 15.29
N ALA A 290 4.53 1.03 15.05
CA ALA A 290 3.31 0.26 15.19
C ALA A 290 2.61 -0.03 13.85
N TRP A 291 3.25 0.21 12.71
CA TRP A 291 2.65 -0.06 11.38
C TRP A 291 2.56 -1.56 11.05
N LEU A 292 3.08 -2.43 11.93
CA LEU A 292 3.04 -3.88 11.85
C LEU A 292 2.55 -4.50 13.16
N LEU A 293 1.31 -4.99 13.12
CA LEU A 293 0.61 -5.83 14.10
C LEU A 293 0.05 -5.15 15.36
#